data_AF-A0A0B1S967-F1
#
_entry.id   AF-A0A0B1S967-F1
#
_cell.length_a   1.000
_cell.length_b   1.000
_cell.length_c   1.000
_cell.angle_alpha   90.00
_cell.angle_beta   90.00
_cell.angle_gamma   90.00
#
_symmetry.space_group_name_H-M   'P 1'
#
loop_
_entity.id
_entity.type
_entity.pdbx_description
1 polymer ?
#
loop_
_entity_poly.entity_id
_entity_poly.type
_entity_poly.pdbx_seq_one_letter_code
_entity_poly.pdbx_strand_id
1 'polypeptide(L)'
;MAAICEILPMGTPSMVLNVQVALVGKVGDHHLSRERAAEILGCGQFHVGGLDLISNKCNFTGFGVYALFQGSAKSTIKYIEDELDTNHQIMGWLSPYSMRHNYTQAWYLNQLQFSLESMQMQLTSIEQALRRELTLLFFPSTVDEFIYLTISPTLDRLKKLSAEIKRLQQVRTWPKRPFRIAP
;
A
#
# COMPACT_ATOMS: atom_id res chain seq x y z
N MET A 1 2.18 -3.32 21.22
CA MET A 1 0.80 -3.38 20.70
C MET A 1 0.85 -4.23 19.46
N ALA A 2 0.50 -5.51 19.60
CA ALA A 2 0.43 -6.40 18.45
C ALA A 2 -0.74 -5.93 17.59
N ALA A 3 -0.48 -5.54 16.34
CA ALA A 3 -1.51 -5.34 15.33
C ALA A 3 -2.44 -6.54 15.41
N ILE A 4 -3.66 -6.37 15.92
CA ILE A 4 -4.42 -7.44 16.59
C ILE A 4 -4.71 -8.57 15.59
N CYS A 5 -3.84 -9.58 15.63
CA CYS A 5 -3.75 -10.81 14.85
C CYS A 5 -3.36 -10.69 13.36
N GLU A 6 -2.23 -11.28 12.98
CA GLU A 6 -1.73 -11.52 11.61
C GLU A 6 -2.70 -12.24 10.62
N ILE A 7 -3.98 -12.56 10.94
CA ILE A 7 -4.61 -13.75 10.33
C ILE A 7 -5.98 -13.61 9.66
N LEU A 8 -6.83 -12.63 9.94
CA LEU A 8 -8.19 -12.66 9.40
C LEU A 8 -8.44 -11.43 8.53
N PRO A 9 -8.71 -11.54 7.21
CA PRO A 9 -8.63 -12.70 6.30
C PRO A 9 -7.26 -12.94 5.64
N MET A 10 -6.24 -12.11 5.92
CA MET A 10 -4.93 -12.18 5.23
C MET A 10 -4.14 -13.46 5.48
N GLY A 11 -4.13 -13.93 6.73
CA GLY A 11 -3.41 -15.14 7.11
C GLY A 11 -4.28 -16.40 7.11
N THR A 12 -5.58 -16.30 6.79
CA THR A 12 -6.48 -17.47 6.72
C THR A 12 -5.93 -18.52 5.75
N PRO A 13 -5.45 -18.15 4.54
CA PRO A 13 -4.82 -19.11 3.66
C PRO A 13 -3.53 -19.73 4.19
N SER A 14 -2.70 -18.93 4.85
CA SER A 14 -1.44 -19.40 5.44
C SER A 14 -1.70 -20.38 6.59
N MET A 15 -2.66 -20.06 7.46
CA MET A 15 -3.10 -20.92 8.55
C MET A 15 -3.62 -22.26 8.02
N VAL A 16 -4.55 -22.23 7.05
CA VAL A 16 -5.11 -23.46 6.47
C VAL A 16 -4.02 -24.31 5.82
N LEU A 17 -3.12 -23.70 5.03
CA LEU A 17 -2.00 -24.41 4.42
C LEU A 17 -1.08 -25.04 5.47
N ASN A 18 -0.68 -24.29 6.50
CA ASN A 18 0.22 -24.78 7.55
C ASN A 18 -0.40 -25.94 8.32
N VAL A 19 -1.71 -25.90 8.58
CA VAL A 19 -2.45 -27.03 9.18
C VAL A 19 -2.45 -28.23 8.24
N GLN A 20 -2.68 -28.05 6.93
CA GLN A 20 -2.61 -29.16 5.97
C GLN A 20 -1.21 -29.79 5.91
N VAL A 21 -0.16 -28.97 5.91
CA VAL A 21 1.23 -29.45 5.94
C VAL A 21 1.51 -30.24 7.23
N ALA A 22 1.02 -29.75 8.38
CA ALA A 22 1.17 -30.45 9.66
C ALA A 22 0.42 -31.81 9.68
N LEU A 23 -0.76 -31.89 9.07
CA LEU A 23 -1.54 -33.13 8.96
C LEU A 23 -0.92 -34.14 7.98
N VAL A 24 -0.31 -33.65 6.90
CA VAL A 24 0.31 -34.49 5.86
C VAL A 24 1.70 -34.99 6.28
N GLY A 25 2.41 -34.24 7.12
CA GLY A 25 3.66 -34.66 7.77
C GLY A 25 4.94 -34.46 6.94
N LYS A 26 6.11 -34.79 7.54
CA LYS A 26 7.46 -34.44 7.06
C LYS A 26 7.88 -35.06 5.71
N VAL A 27 7.19 -36.11 5.26
CA VAL A 27 7.47 -36.85 4.01
C VAL A 27 6.34 -36.70 2.99
N GLY A 28 5.30 -35.95 3.34
CA GLY A 28 4.10 -35.89 2.51
C GLY A 28 4.21 -34.90 1.35
N ASP A 29 3.42 -35.16 0.32
CA ASP A 29 3.37 -34.38 -0.90
C ASP A 29 2.87 -32.94 -0.64
N HIS A 30 3.73 -31.95 -0.91
CA HIS A 30 3.37 -30.54 -0.82
C HIS A 30 2.23 -30.17 -1.79
N HIS A 31 2.11 -30.88 -2.91
CA HIS A 31 1.00 -30.72 -3.85
C HIS A 31 -0.32 -31.08 -3.18
N LEU A 32 -0.39 -32.25 -2.53
CA LEU A 32 -1.57 -32.70 -1.80
C LEU A 32 -1.97 -31.72 -0.69
N SER A 33 -0.99 -31.14 0.01
CA SER A 33 -1.25 -30.14 1.05
C SER A 33 -1.89 -28.87 0.49
N ARG A 34 -1.45 -28.43 -0.69
CA ARG A 34 -2.02 -27.25 -1.39
C ARG A 34 -3.40 -27.53 -1.95
N GLU A 35 -3.60 -28.70 -2.54
CA GLU A 35 -4.90 -29.12 -3.08
C GLU A 35 -5.96 -29.17 -1.98
N ARG A 36 -5.65 -29.79 -0.83
CA ARG A 36 -6.55 -29.81 0.33
C ARG A 36 -6.81 -28.41 0.89
N ALA A 37 -5.79 -27.56 0.93
CA ALA A 37 -5.97 -26.17 1.36
C ALA A 37 -6.88 -25.39 0.40
N ALA A 38 -6.73 -25.61 -0.92
CA ALA A 38 -7.58 -25.03 -1.93
C ALA A 38 -9.05 -25.45 -1.74
N GLU A 39 -9.29 -26.75 -1.52
CA GLU A 39 -10.62 -27.30 -1.30
C GLU A 39 -11.29 -26.68 -0.06
N ILE A 40 -10.59 -26.63 1.07
CA ILE A 40 -11.10 -26.05 2.33
C ILE A 40 -11.43 -24.56 2.18
N LEU A 41 -10.62 -23.81 1.45
CA LEU A 41 -10.83 -22.38 1.21
C LEU A 41 -11.80 -22.11 0.05
N GLY A 42 -12.26 -23.16 -0.65
CA GLY A 42 -13.07 -23.06 -1.86
C GLY A 42 -12.37 -22.30 -2.99
N CYS A 43 -11.04 -22.41 -3.08
CA CYS A 43 -10.24 -21.78 -4.12
C CYS A 43 -10.19 -22.66 -5.38
N GLY A 44 -10.28 -22.06 -6.57
CA GLY A 44 -10.15 -22.80 -7.83
C GLY A 44 -8.73 -23.32 -8.10
N GLN A 45 -7.73 -22.63 -7.56
CA GLN A 45 -6.30 -22.96 -7.61
C GLN A 45 -5.63 -22.42 -6.33
N PHE A 46 -4.49 -22.97 -5.91
CA PHE A 46 -3.75 -22.50 -4.74
C PHE A 46 -2.26 -22.44 -5.01
N HIS A 47 -1.79 -21.24 -5.34
CA HIS A 47 -0.38 -20.96 -5.64
C HIS A 47 0.33 -20.44 -4.39
N VAL A 48 1.54 -20.92 -4.16
CA VAL A 48 2.41 -20.45 -3.06
C VAL A 48 3.68 -19.92 -3.69
N GLY A 49 3.75 -18.60 -3.84
CA GLY A 49 4.89 -17.88 -4.40
C GLY A 49 4.93 -16.43 -3.91
N GLY A 50 5.99 -16.05 -3.21
CA GLY A 50 6.27 -14.65 -2.83
C GLY A 50 5.11 -13.93 -2.11
N LEU A 51 4.89 -12.68 -2.53
CA LEU A 51 3.81 -11.81 -2.04
C LEU A 51 2.54 -11.90 -2.92
N ASP A 52 2.47 -12.89 -3.80
CA ASP A 52 1.41 -13.00 -4.80
C ASP A 52 0.10 -13.52 -4.21
N LEU A 53 -0.99 -13.20 -4.91
CA LEU A 53 -2.31 -13.70 -4.57
C LEU A 53 -2.35 -15.23 -4.76
N ILE A 54 -2.77 -15.97 -3.74
CA ILE A 54 -2.85 -17.44 -3.80
C ILE A 54 -3.81 -17.93 -4.90
N SER A 55 -4.86 -17.14 -5.15
CA SER A 55 -5.94 -17.44 -6.08
C SER A 55 -6.80 -16.22 -6.35
N ASN A 56 -7.26 -16.08 -7.59
CA ASN A 56 -8.18 -15.03 -7.99
C ASN A 56 -9.62 -15.27 -7.52
N LYS A 57 -9.95 -16.48 -7.05
CA LYS A 57 -11.30 -16.84 -6.60
C LYS A 57 -11.22 -17.88 -5.50
N CYS A 58 -11.68 -17.51 -4.31
CA CYS A 58 -11.90 -18.41 -3.18
C CYS A 58 -13.25 -18.13 -2.52
N ASN A 59 -13.71 -19.05 -1.68
CA ASN A 59 -15.00 -18.99 -0.99
C ASN A 59 -14.83 -19.06 0.54
N PHE A 60 -13.88 -18.30 1.09
CA PHE A 60 -13.71 -18.16 2.53
C PHE A 60 -14.15 -16.78 3.02
N THR A 61 -14.49 -16.69 4.30
CA THR A 61 -14.94 -15.45 4.91
C THR A 61 -13.83 -14.40 4.89
N GLY A 62 -14.12 -13.25 4.29
CA GLY A 62 -13.16 -12.16 4.11
C GLY A 62 -12.24 -12.29 2.90
N PHE A 63 -12.54 -13.19 1.96
CA PHE A 63 -11.86 -13.22 0.67
C PHE A 63 -11.85 -11.85 -0.05
N GLY A 64 -12.92 -11.05 0.07
CA GLY A 64 -12.99 -9.70 -0.51
C GLY A 64 -11.86 -8.78 -0.01
N VAL A 65 -11.69 -8.69 1.31
CA VAL A 65 -10.56 -7.94 1.90
C VAL A 65 -9.24 -8.55 1.43
N TYR A 66 -9.08 -9.88 1.50
CA TYR A 66 -7.85 -10.59 1.08
C TYR A 66 -7.44 -10.23 -0.34
N ALA A 67 -8.37 -10.32 -1.29
CA ALA A 67 -8.15 -10.03 -2.70
C ALA A 67 -7.80 -8.55 -2.92
N LEU A 68 -8.50 -7.63 -2.28
CA LEU A 68 -8.21 -6.19 -2.39
C LEU A 68 -6.81 -5.85 -1.85
N PHE A 69 -6.46 -6.38 -0.68
CA PHE A 69 -5.20 -6.01 -0.04
C PHE A 69 -3.99 -6.69 -0.69
N GLN A 70 -4.04 -8.01 -0.86
CA GLN A 70 -2.94 -8.79 -1.44
C GLN A 70 -2.84 -8.59 -2.95
N GLY A 71 -3.97 -8.47 -3.65
CA GLY A 71 -4.01 -8.31 -5.09
C GLY A 71 -3.80 -6.89 -5.59
N SER A 72 -4.10 -5.86 -4.80
CA SER A 72 -4.01 -4.46 -5.24
C SER A 72 -3.29 -3.55 -4.25
N ALA A 73 -3.71 -3.49 -2.99
CA ALA A 73 -3.19 -2.48 -2.06
C ALA A 73 -1.65 -2.56 -1.89
N LYS A 74 -1.10 -3.75 -1.69
CA LYS A 74 0.34 -3.92 -1.48
C LYS A 74 1.17 -3.53 -2.69
N SER A 75 0.76 -3.92 -3.90
CA SER A 75 1.48 -3.57 -5.13
C SER A 75 1.37 -2.08 -5.43
N THR A 76 0.19 -1.48 -5.22
CA THR A 76 -0.01 -0.03 -5.35
C THR A 76 0.83 0.75 -4.35
N ILE A 77 0.82 0.38 -3.07
CA ILE A 77 1.66 1.04 -2.04
C ILE A 77 3.14 0.91 -2.41
N LYS A 78 3.59 -0.30 -2.76
CA LYS A 78 4.99 -0.53 -3.15
C LYS A 78 5.38 0.33 -4.34
N TYR A 79 4.55 0.39 -5.38
CA TYR A 79 4.77 1.23 -6.55
C TYR A 79 4.86 2.71 -6.18
N ILE A 80 3.94 3.20 -5.35
CA ILE A 80 3.94 4.60 -4.92
C ILE A 80 5.19 4.91 -4.12
N GLU A 81 5.54 4.10 -3.12
CA GLU A 81 6.74 4.36 -2.30
C GLU A 81 8.02 4.33 -3.14
N ASP A 82 8.13 3.36 -4.07
CA ASP A 82 9.26 3.29 -5.01
C ASP A 82 9.32 4.53 -5.91
N GLU A 83 8.19 4.97 -6.46
CA GLU A 83 8.12 6.20 -7.26
C GLU A 83 8.53 7.44 -6.44
N LEU A 84 8.07 7.54 -5.19
CA LEU A 84 8.42 8.66 -4.30
C LEU A 84 9.89 8.68 -3.89
N ASP A 85 10.56 7.52 -3.82
CA ASP A 85 11.94 7.39 -3.39
C ASP A 85 12.95 7.41 -4.54
N THR A 86 12.54 6.97 -5.74
CA THR A 86 13.45 6.80 -6.89
C THR A 86 13.27 7.87 -7.98
N ASN A 87 12.10 8.50 -8.09
CA ASN A 87 11.87 9.49 -9.13
C ASN A 87 12.71 10.75 -8.88
N HIS A 88 13.71 10.97 -9.73
CA HIS A 88 14.62 12.11 -9.64
C HIS A 88 13.92 13.49 -9.67
N GLN A 89 12.77 13.60 -10.35
CA GLN A 89 12.02 14.85 -10.38
C GLN A 89 11.37 15.13 -9.02
N ILE A 90 10.81 14.11 -8.37
CA ILE A 90 10.26 14.21 -7.01
C ILE A 90 11.40 14.52 -6.04
N MET A 91 12.46 13.72 -6.07
CA MET A 91 13.61 13.85 -5.19
C MET A 91 14.36 15.18 -5.36
N GLY A 92 14.32 15.79 -6.54
CA GLY A 92 14.93 17.09 -6.80
C GLY A 92 14.02 18.26 -6.43
N TRP A 93 12.85 18.36 -7.07
CA TRP A 93 11.97 19.52 -6.97
C TRP A 93 11.15 19.55 -5.67
N LEU A 94 10.94 18.40 -5.04
CA LEU A 94 10.30 18.26 -3.72
C LEU A 94 11.31 17.82 -2.65
N SER A 95 12.60 18.06 -2.88
CA SER A 95 13.62 17.81 -1.86
C SER A 95 13.37 18.68 -0.62
N PRO A 96 13.84 18.25 0.57
CA PRO A 96 13.83 19.09 1.76
C PRO A 96 14.55 20.43 1.58
N TYR A 97 15.49 20.52 0.64
CA TYR A 97 16.15 21.77 0.29
C TYR A 97 15.22 22.70 -0.50
N SER A 98 14.61 22.17 -1.55
CA SER A 98 13.67 22.88 -2.44
C SER A 98 12.46 23.40 -1.67
N MET A 99 11.88 22.57 -0.81
CA MET A 99 10.75 22.95 0.04
C MET A 99 11.13 24.07 1.04
N ARG A 100 12.29 23.96 1.72
CA ARG A 100 12.71 24.95 2.73
C ARG A 100 13.11 26.31 2.16
N HIS A 101 13.66 26.32 0.94
CA HIS A 101 14.19 27.56 0.33
C HIS A 101 13.29 28.11 -0.79
N ASN A 102 12.06 27.58 -0.91
CA ASN A 102 11.11 27.96 -1.94
C ASN A 102 11.70 27.87 -3.35
N TYR A 103 12.58 26.90 -3.58
CA TYR A 103 13.31 26.73 -4.83
C TYR A 103 12.63 25.66 -5.70
N THR A 104 12.12 26.04 -6.86
CA THR A 104 11.36 25.11 -7.72
C THR A 104 11.23 25.62 -9.16
N GLN A 105 10.71 24.77 -10.04
CA GLN A 105 10.33 25.12 -11.41
C GLN A 105 8.85 24.79 -11.64
N ALA A 106 8.05 25.81 -11.94
CA ALA A 106 6.58 25.71 -12.02
C ALA A 106 6.08 24.64 -13.01
N TRP A 107 6.77 24.47 -14.14
CA TRP A 107 6.40 23.45 -15.13
C TRP A 107 6.49 22.02 -14.56
N TYR A 108 7.59 21.69 -13.87
CA TYR A 108 7.75 20.39 -13.23
C TYR A 108 6.74 20.18 -12.09
N LEU A 109 6.42 21.24 -11.33
CA LEU A 109 5.40 21.14 -10.28
C LEU A 109 4.03 20.75 -10.83
N ASN A 110 3.63 21.29 -11.98
CA ASN A 110 2.35 20.92 -12.60
C ASN A 110 2.33 19.46 -13.06
N GLN A 111 3.44 18.97 -13.61
CA GLN A 111 3.57 17.56 -14.00
C GLN A 111 3.54 16.63 -12.79
N LEU A 112 4.29 16.97 -11.74
CA LEU A 112 4.32 16.21 -10.49
C LEU A 112 2.95 16.21 -9.79
N GLN A 113 2.23 17.34 -9.82
CA GLN A 113 0.90 17.43 -9.22
C GLN A 113 -0.06 16.39 -9.81
N PHE A 114 -0.12 16.29 -11.15
CA PHE A 114 -1.00 15.33 -11.81
C PHE A 114 -0.66 13.88 -11.43
N SER A 115 0.63 13.55 -11.35
CA SER A 115 1.09 12.23 -10.95
C SER A 115 0.72 11.90 -9.50
N LEU A 116 0.98 12.82 -8.56
CA LEU A 116 0.63 12.64 -7.15
C LEU A 116 -0.89 12.55 -6.92
N GLU A 117 -1.67 13.37 -7.62
CA GLU A 117 -3.14 13.32 -7.53
C GLU A 117 -3.68 12.00 -8.07
N SER A 118 -3.12 11.47 -9.17
CA SER A 118 -3.46 10.15 -9.70
C SER A 118 -3.17 9.03 -8.69
N MET A 119 -1.97 9.01 -8.11
CA MET A 119 -1.60 8.04 -7.07
C MET A 119 -2.49 8.15 -5.84
N GLN A 120 -2.80 9.38 -5.40
CA GLN A 120 -3.66 9.63 -4.25
C GLN A 120 -5.09 9.15 -4.51
N MET A 121 -5.65 9.38 -5.71
CA MET A 121 -6.99 8.90 -6.08
C MET A 121 -7.04 7.37 -6.09
N GLN A 122 -6.04 6.71 -6.68
CA GLN A 122 -5.95 5.25 -6.70
C GLN A 122 -5.92 4.67 -5.29
N LEU A 123 -5.05 5.18 -4.42
CA LEU A 123 -4.92 4.69 -3.05
C LEU A 123 -6.18 4.99 -2.20
N THR A 124 -6.81 6.15 -2.41
CA THR A 124 -8.08 6.51 -1.74
C THR A 124 -9.22 5.58 -2.15
N SER A 125 -9.29 5.20 -3.43
CA SER A 125 -10.28 4.22 -3.92
C SER A 125 -10.10 2.86 -3.24
N ILE A 126 -8.85 2.40 -3.12
CA ILE A 126 -8.50 1.16 -2.40
C ILE A 126 -8.88 1.26 -0.93
N GLU A 127 -8.59 2.38 -0.26
CA GLU A 127 -8.99 2.62 1.14
C GLU A 127 -10.50 2.47 1.33
N GLN A 128 -11.29 3.11 0.45
CA GLN A 128 -12.76 3.06 0.52
C GLN A 128 -13.29 1.64 0.30
N ALA A 129 -12.73 0.91 -0.67
CA ALA A 129 -13.10 -0.48 -0.92
C ALA A 129 -12.77 -1.37 0.28
N LEU A 130 -11.56 -1.23 0.85
CA LEU A 130 -11.14 -1.97 2.03
C LEU A 130 -12.04 -1.67 3.23
N ARG A 131 -12.37 -0.40 3.48
CA ARG A 131 -13.29 -0.02 4.57
C ARG A 131 -14.65 -0.70 4.46
N ARG A 132 -15.21 -0.77 3.25
CA ARG A 132 -16.50 -1.44 2.99
C ARG A 132 -16.42 -2.92 3.34
N GLU A 133 -15.40 -3.62 2.85
CA GLU A 133 -15.23 -5.06 3.09
C GLU A 133 -14.87 -5.37 4.55
N LEU A 134 -14.02 -4.56 5.17
CA LEU A 134 -13.61 -4.74 6.57
C LEU A 134 -14.75 -4.51 7.55
N THR A 135 -15.67 -3.57 7.26
CA THR A 135 -16.83 -3.29 8.14
C THR A 135 -17.80 -4.47 8.20
N LEU A 136 -17.77 -5.38 7.22
CA LEU A 136 -18.56 -6.61 7.25
C LEU A 136 -18.01 -7.65 8.24
N LEU A 137 -16.74 -7.52 8.64
CA LEU A 137 -16.02 -8.52 9.44
C LEU A 137 -15.61 -8.00 10.81
N PHE A 138 -15.38 -6.69 10.94
CA PHE A 138 -14.75 -6.07 12.11
C PHE A 138 -15.50 -4.84 12.58
N PHE A 139 -15.32 -4.51 13.86
CA PHE A 139 -15.84 -3.26 14.44
C PHE A 139 -15.16 -2.04 13.80
N PRO A 140 -15.86 -0.89 13.70
CA PRO A 140 -15.32 0.33 13.08
C PRO A 140 -13.96 0.75 13.64
N SER A 141 -13.72 0.63 14.95
CA SER A 141 -12.44 0.96 15.57
C SER A 141 -11.28 0.11 15.03
N THR A 142 -11.52 -1.17 14.76
CA THR A 142 -10.54 -2.09 14.18
C THR A 142 -10.30 -1.78 12.71
N VAL A 143 -11.35 -1.39 11.98
CA VAL A 143 -11.21 -0.93 10.59
C VAL A 143 -10.33 0.31 10.54
N ASP A 144 -10.57 1.29 11.43
CA ASP A 144 -9.77 2.52 11.50
C ASP A 144 -8.31 2.22 11.86
N GLU A 145 -8.07 1.34 12.84
CA GLU A 145 -6.72 0.91 13.19
C GLU A 145 -6.01 0.24 12.01
N PHE A 146 -6.67 -0.68 11.31
CA PHE A 146 -6.09 -1.36 10.14
C PHE A 146 -5.69 -0.36 9.05
N ILE A 147 -6.60 0.55 8.69
CA ILE A 147 -6.34 1.57 7.68
C ILE A 147 -5.19 2.49 8.11
N TYR A 148 -5.18 2.90 9.39
CA TYR A 148 -4.15 3.75 9.96
C TYR A 148 -2.75 3.12 9.88
N LEU A 149 -2.64 1.81 10.13
CA LEU A 149 -1.35 1.11 10.11
C LEU A 149 -0.88 0.75 8.69
N THR A 150 -1.79 0.62 7.72
CA THR A 150 -1.47 0.08 6.39
C THR A 150 -1.51 1.12 5.29
N ILE A 151 -2.66 1.79 5.09
CA ILE A 151 -2.89 2.68 3.95
C ILE A 151 -2.51 4.12 4.27
N SER A 152 -2.83 4.58 5.49
CA SER A 152 -2.66 5.98 5.89
C SER A 152 -1.22 6.51 5.78
N PRO A 153 -0.14 5.77 6.09
CA PRO A 153 1.21 6.31 6.02
C PRO A 153 1.58 6.83 4.62
N THR A 154 1.32 6.01 3.58
CA THR A 154 1.56 6.38 2.19
C THR A 154 0.61 7.48 1.72
N LEU A 155 -0.66 7.40 2.10
CA LEU A 155 -1.65 8.41 1.72
C LEU A 155 -1.33 9.79 2.33
N ASP A 156 -0.88 9.82 3.58
CA ASP A 156 -0.49 11.05 4.26
C ASP A 156 0.82 11.62 3.69
N ARG A 157 1.75 10.76 3.27
CA ARG A 157 2.95 11.17 2.53
C ARG A 157 2.57 11.86 1.22
N LEU A 158 1.66 11.28 0.45
CA LEU A 158 1.13 11.89 -0.78
C LEU A 158 0.44 13.23 -0.50
N LYS A 159 -0.44 13.31 0.50
CA LYS A 159 -1.14 14.55 0.88
C LYS A 159 -0.16 15.66 1.27
N LYS A 160 0.90 15.34 2.01
CA LYS A 160 1.95 16.30 2.40
C LYS A 160 2.67 16.85 1.17
N LEU A 161 3.08 15.98 0.24
CA LEU A 161 3.74 16.41 -0.99
C LEU A 161 2.82 17.26 -1.87
N SER A 162 1.56 16.88 -2.02
CA SER A 162 0.55 17.68 -2.73
C SER A 162 0.33 19.05 -2.10
N ALA A 163 0.35 19.17 -0.77
CA ALA A 163 0.27 20.45 -0.07
C ALA A 163 1.51 21.32 -0.32
N GLU A 164 2.71 20.73 -0.33
CA GLU A 164 3.95 21.44 -0.65
C GLU A 164 3.99 21.90 -2.10
N ILE A 165 3.51 21.11 -3.06
CA ILE A 165 3.36 21.55 -4.45
C ILE A 165 2.47 22.79 -4.52
N LYS A 166 1.29 22.77 -3.90
CA LYS A 166 0.35 23.90 -3.91
C LYS A 166 0.98 25.16 -3.30
N ARG A 167 1.73 25.00 -2.21
CA ARG A 167 2.47 26.09 -1.57
C ARG A 167 3.57 26.65 -2.49
N LEU A 168 4.34 25.78 -3.13
CA LEU A 168 5.44 26.17 -4.02
C LEU A 168 4.94 26.80 -5.33
N GLN A 169 3.77 26.39 -5.85
CA GLN A 169 3.13 27.02 -7.02
C GLN A 169 2.74 28.49 -6.78
N GLN A 170 2.50 28.88 -5.52
CA GLN A 170 2.18 30.27 -5.18
C GLN A 170 3.42 31.17 -5.13
N VAL A 171 4.63 30.59 -5.08
CA VAL A 171 5.89 31.33 -5.05
C VAL A 171 6.17 31.90 -6.43
N ARG A 172 6.24 33.23 -6.52
CA ARG A 172 6.55 33.95 -7.78
C ARG A 172 8.00 34.43 -7.87
N THR A 173 8.72 34.45 -6.75
CA THR A 173 10.07 34.98 -6.65
C THR A 173 10.98 33.96 -5.96
N TRP A 174 12.09 33.64 -6.64
CA TRP A 174 13.07 32.67 -6.14
C TRP A 174 14.33 33.40 -5.67
N PRO A 175 14.84 33.09 -4.46
CA PRO A 175 16.09 33.68 -4.00
C PRO A 175 17.25 33.21 -4.87
N LYS A 176 18.03 34.14 -5.42
CA LYS A 176 19.23 33.82 -6.24
C LYS A 176 20.25 32.97 -5.47
N ARG A 177 20.34 33.16 -4.15
CA ARG A 177 21.23 32.40 -3.26
C ARG A 177 20.59 32.25 -1.88
N PRO A 178 20.21 31.02 -1.46
CA PRO A 178 19.59 30.81 -0.16
C PRO A 178 20.58 30.84 1.02
N PHE A 179 21.86 30.54 0.80
CA PHE A 179 22.89 30.56 1.84
C PHE A 179 23.67 31.87 1.84
N ARG A 180 23.93 32.42 3.04
CA ARG A 180 24.80 33.57 3.24
C ARG A 180 26.26 33.15 2.98
N ILE A 181 27.01 33.97 2.26
CA ILE A 181 28.46 33.81 2.11
C ILE A 181 29.07 34.32 3.42
N ALA A 182 29.87 33.51 4.10
CA ALA A 182 30.66 33.99 5.24
C ALA A 182 31.66 35.06 4.76
N PRO A 183 31.88 36.13 5.54
CA PRO A 183 32.81 37.19 5.20
C PRO A 183 34.26 36.70 5.10
#